data_AF-A0A2D6U1W8-F1
#
_entry.id   AF-A0A2D6U1W8-F1
#
_cell.length_a   1.000
_cell.length_b   1.000
_cell.length_c   1.000
_cell.angle_alpha   90.00
_cell.angle_beta   90.00
_cell.angle_gamma   90.00
#
_symmetry.space_group_name_H-M   'P 1'
#
loop_
_entity.id
_entity.type
_entity.pdbx_description
1 polymer ?
#
loop_
_entity_poly.entity_id
_entity_poly.type
_entity_poly.pdbx_seq_one_letter_code
_entity_poly.pdbx_strand_id
1 'polypeptide(L)'
;MDDLQAISQNIESYSRTLSTQATWDMAQDRLYYGWGAGAFRYIFPIYQKDYEPLWYQYYHKKRGWQGRKVYQYAHNDWLQFLAEFGIVGSSFLVLMFIFLTGLSYKVFQVSASAGSLYLVGLAVIALHNFVDFIFSSPSYWVAFWGSLLLVSKLFLLEGKSLKATADEGS
;
A
#
# COMPACT_ATOMS: atom_id res chain seq x y z
N MET A 1 -17.56 25.60 24.68
CA MET A 1 -16.90 25.47 23.36
C MET A 1 -16.30 24.08 23.22
N ASP A 2 -15.78 23.51 24.31
CA ASP A 2 -15.23 22.15 24.42
C ASP A 2 -16.25 21.03 24.13
N ASP A 3 -17.51 21.16 24.56
CA ASP A 3 -18.54 20.13 24.32
C ASP A 3 -18.85 19.93 22.82
N LEU A 4 -18.84 21.01 22.03
CA LEU A 4 -19.08 20.94 20.59
C LEU A 4 -17.90 20.27 19.87
N GLN A 5 -16.67 20.49 20.33
CA GLN A 5 -15.49 19.82 19.79
C GLN A 5 -15.52 18.32 20.12
N ALA A 6 -15.86 17.96 21.36
CA ALA A 6 -15.99 16.56 21.77
C ALA A 6 -17.09 15.82 20.98
N ILE A 7 -18.24 16.47 20.75
CA ILE A 7 -19.31 15.89 19.93
C ILE A 7 -18.86 15.72 18.47
N SER A 8 -18.19 16.73 17.89
CA SER A 8 -17.68 16.66 16.52
C SER A 8 -16.63 15.55 16.35
N GLN A 9 -15.70 15.42 17.31
CA GLN A 9 -14.68 14.37 17.30
C GLN A 9 -15.29 12.97 17.39
N ASN A 10 -16.30 12.80 18.24
CA ASN A 10 -17.04 11.53 18.34
C ASN A 10 -17.75 11.17 17.04
N ILE A 11 -18.38 12.14 16.37
CA ILE A 11 -19.05 11.92 15.06
C ILE A 11 -18.02 11.53 14.00
N GLU A 12 -16.87 12.21 13.96
CA GLU A 12 -15.81 11.89 13.01
C GLU A 12 -15.25 10.48 13.25
N SER A 13 -14.93 10.14 14.50
CA SER A 13 -14.48 8.81 14.89
C SER A 13 -15.50 7.72 14.52
N TYR A 14 -16.79 7.97 14.79
CA TYR A 14 -17.87 7.06 14.43
C TYR A 14 -17.99 6.86 12.91
N SER A 15 -17.83 7.94 12.13
CA SER A 15 -17.83 7.85 10.66
C SER A 15 -16.63 7.05 10.13
N ARG A 16 -15.47 7.14 10.79
CA ARG A 16 -14.27 6.36 10.43
C ARG A 16 -14.51 4.88 10.67
N THR A 17 -15.02 4.50 11.85
CA THR A 17 -15.31 3.09 12.17
C THR A 17 -16.32 2.48 11.21
N LEU A 18 -17.39 3.21 10.88
CA LEU A 18 -18.37 2.73 9.90
C LEU A 18 -17.75 2.59 8.50
N SER A 19 -16.90 3.52 8.09
CA SER A 19 -16.24 3.42 6.78
C SER A 19 -15.31 2.21 6.69
N THR A 20 -14.58 1.91 7.77
CA THR A 20 -13.76 0.71 7.88
C THR A 20 -14.62 -0.55 7.82
N GLN A 21 -15.76 -0.55 8.49
CA GLN A 21 -16.69 -1.69 8.47
C GLN A 21 -17.26 -1.93 7.07
N ALA A 22 -17.72 -0.87 6.38
CA ALA A 22 -18.20 -0.98 5.00
C ALA A 22 -17.11 -1.49 4.03
N THR A 23 -15.86 -1.07 4.21
CA THR A 23 -14.72 -1.58 3.42
C THR A 23 -14.43 -3.05 3.73
N TRP A 24 -14.60 -3.46 4.99
CA TRP A 24 -14.46 -4.85 5.38
C TRP A 24 -15.52 -5.73 4.73
N ASP A 25 -16.78 -5.30 4.75
CA ASP A 25 -17.89 -6.00 4.10
C ASP A 25 -17.62 -6.17 2.60
N MET A 26 -17.13 -5.11 1.94
CA MET A 26 -16.68 -5.17 0.55
C MET A 26 -15.55 -6.20 0.35
N ALA A 27 -14.58 -6.28 1.26
CA ALA A 27 -13.48 -7.24 1.18
C ALA A 27 -13.96 -8.69 1.38
N GLN A 28 -14.93 -8.91 2.27
CA GLN A 28 -15.47 -10.24 2.57
C GLN A 28 -16.13 -10.88 1.33
N ASP A 29 -16.82 -10.09 0.52
CA ASP A 29 -17.49 -10.60 -0.69
C ASP A 29 -16.51 -11.18 -1.73
N ARG A 30 -15.26 -10.71 -1.76
CA ARG A 30 -14.22 -11.20 -2.68
C ARG A 30 -12.85 -11.29 -2.03
N LEU A 31 -12.75 -12.01 -0.92
CA LEU A 31 -11.51 -12.07 -0.13
C LEU A 31 -10.29 -12.63 -0.90
N TYR A 32 -10.50 -13.59 -1.81
CA TYR A 32 -9.40 -14.25 -2.53
C TYR A 32 -8.77 -13.35 -3.59
N TYR A 33 -9.57 -12.83 -4.51
CA TYR A 33 -9.10 -12.11 -5.71
C TYR A 33 -9.34 -10.60 -5.65
N GLY A 34 -10.15 -10.12 -4.70
CA GLY A 34 -10.57 -8.73 -4.64
C GLY A 34 -11.50 -8.31 -5.78
N TRP A 35 -11.76 -7.01 -5.85
CA TRP A 35 -12.62 -6.37 -6.85
C TRP A 35 -11.86 -5.79 -8.05
N GLY A 36 -10.52 -5.78 -8.01
CA GLY A 36 -9.63 -5.18 -9.00
C GLY A 36 -9.04 -3.83 -8.54
N ALA A 37 -7.88 -3.49 -9.09
CA ALA A 37 -7.17 -2.26 -8.78
C ALA A 37 -8.03 -1.01 -9.11
N GLY A 38 -8.19 -0.11 -8.15
CA GLY A 38 -8.99 1.10 -8.30
C GLY A 38 -10.51 0.87 -8.37
N ALA A 39 -10.98 -0.34 -8.04
CA ALA A 39 -12.40 -0.66 -7.98
C ALA A 39 -13.10 0.00 -6.79
N PHE A 40 -12.35 0.40 -5.74
CA PHE A 40 -12.90 0.96 -4.52
C PHE A 40 -13.88 2.11 -4.78
N ARG A 41 -13.50 3.13 -5.55
CA ARG A 41 -14.36 4.29 -5.86
C ARG A 41 -15.68 3.93 -6.58
N TYR A 42 -15.73 2.78 -7.27
CA TYR A 42 -16.90 2.35 -8.05
C TYR A 42 -17.79 1.39 -7.27
N ILE A 43 -17.18 0.50 -6.48
CA ILE A 43 -17.86 -0.58 -5.77
C ILE A 43 -18.23 -0.18 -4.35
N PHE A 44 -17.37 0.57 -3.65
CA PHE A 44 -17.62 1.03 -2.27
C PHE A 44 -18.98 1.74 -2.09
N PRO A 45 -19.48 2.57 -3.02
CA PRO A 45 -20.81 3.16 -2.90
C PRO A 45 -21.95 2.15 -2.74
N ILE A 46 -21.80 0.91 -3.24
CA ILE A 46 -22.82 -0.15 -3.08
C ILE A 46 -22.93 -0.57 -1.62
N TYR A 47 -21.81 -0.60 -0.89
CA TYR A 47 -21.76 -0.97 0.53
C TYR A 47 -22.03 0.25 1.43
N GLN A 48 -21.60 1.44 0.99
CA GLN A 48 -21.83 2.71 1.69
C GLN A 48 -23.32 3.02 1.89
N LYS A 49 -24.19 2.59 0.98
CA LYS A 49 -25.65 2.83 1.04
C LYS A 49 -26.30 2.18 2.27
N ASP A 50 -25.73 1.09 2.76
CA ASP A 50 -26.27 0.32 3.89
C ASP A 50 -25.93 0.99 5.23
N TYR A 51 -25.11 2.05 5.19
CA TYR A 51 -24.70 2.88 6.33
C TYR A 51 -25.16 4.33 6.12
N GLU A 52 -26.38 4.67 6.58
CA GLU A 52 -26.97 6.02 6.43
C GLU A 52 -26.03 7.20 6.77
N PRO A 53 -25.23 7.16 7.86
CA PRO A 53 -24.32 8.27 8.21
C PRO A 53 -23.18 8.47 7.21
N LEU A 54 -22.86 7.43 6.42
CA LEU A 54 -21.83 7.49 5.40
C LEU A 54 -22.40 7.96 4.07
N TRP A 55 -23.65 7.66 3.75
CA TRP A 55 -24.26 7.97 2.46
C TRP A 55 -24.55 9.47 2.29
N TYR A 56 -24.89 10.17 3.37
CA TYR A 56 -25.35 11.55 3.34
C TYR A 56 -24.35 12.57 3.91
N GLN A 57 -24.33 13.78 3.33
CA GLN A 57 -23.37 14.83 3.70
C GLN A 57 -23.84 15.70 4.87
N TYR A 58 -25.14 16.02 4.95
CA TYR A 58 -25.70 16.76 6.08
C TYR A 58 -27.17 16.41 6.33
N TYR A 59 -27.61 16.58 7.58
CA TYR A 59 -29.00 16.38 7.97
C TYR A 59 -29.77 17.71 7.98
N HIS A 60 -30.85 17.79 7.23
CA HIS A 60 -31.72 18.97 7.18
C HIS A 60 -33.00 18.74 7.98
N LYS A 61 -33.24 19.54 9.04
CA LYS A 61 -34.40 19.41 9.95
C LYS A 61 -35.77 19.27 9.28
N LYS A 62 -35.97 19.87 8.09
CA LYS A 62 -37.25 19.82 7.35
C LYS A 62 -37.29 18.86 6.17
N ARG A 63 -36.13 18.40 5.68
CA ARG A 63 -36.01 17.66 4.40
C ARG A 63 -35.29 16.32 4.54
N GLY A 64 -34.91 15.93 5.76
CA GLY A 64 -34.16 14.72 6.03
C GLY A 64 -32.69 14.81 5.60
N TRP A 65 -32.07 13.65 5.41
CA TRP A 65 -30.67 13.54 4.98
C TRP A 65 -30.48 13.99 3.52
N GLN A 66 -29.51 14.88 3.26
CA GLN A 66 -29.25 15.44 1.93
C GLN A 66 -27.76 15.48 1.57
N GLY A 67 -27.48 15.45 0.26
CA GLY A 67 -26.15 15.43 -0.33
C GLY A 67 -25.51 14.04 -0.31
N ARG A 68 -24.91 13.59 -1.42
CA ARG A 68 -24.23 12.28 -1.51
C ARG A 68 -22.76 12.47 -1.13
N LYS A 69 -22.30 11.77 -0.10
CA LYS A 69 -20.87 11.76 0.25
C LYS A 69 -20.13 10.81 -0.70
N VAL A 70 -19.07 11.29 -1.34
CA VAL A 70 -18.26 10.48 -2.27
C VAL A 70 -16.94 10.14 -1.58
N TYR A 71 -16.66 8.85 -1.43
CA TYR A 71 -15.39 8.35 -0.94
C TYR A 71 -14.54 7.90 -2.13
N GLN A 72 -13.36 8.50 -2.29
CA GLN A 72 -12.40 8.10 -3.32
C GLN A 72 -11.45 7.00 -2.82
N TYR A 73 -11.15 7.02 -1.53
CA TYR A 73 -10.24 6.09 -0.85
C TYR A 73 -10.81 5.71 0.52
N ALA A 74 -10.47 4.52 1.01
CA ALA A 74 -10.78 4.14 2.37
C ALA A 74 -9.89 4.93 3.33
N HIS A 75 -10.35 5.08 4.58
CA HIS A 75 -9.47 5.61 5.62
C HIS A 75 -8.41 4.60 6.08
N ASN A 76 -8.54 3.34 5.68
CA ASN A 76 -7.58 2.29 5.97
C ASN A 76 -7.10 1.66 4.66
N ASP A 77 -5.89 2.05 4.24
CA ASP A 77 -5.29 1.63 2.98
C ASP A 77 -5.07 0.12 2.89
N TRP A 78 -4.80 -0.54 4.02
CA TRP A 78 -4.65 -2.00 4.06
C TRP A 78 -5.96 -2.71 3.73
N LEU A 79 -7.07 -2.19 4.23
CA LEU A 79 -8.38 -2.75 3.99
C LEU A 79 -8.86 -2.45 2.57
N GLN A 80 -8.55 -1.26 2.04
CA GLN A 80 -8.76 -0.95 0.63
C GLN A 80 -7.96 -1.88 -0.26
N PHE A 81 -6.68 -2.09 0.04
CA PHE A 81 -5.82 -2.97 -0.74
C PHE A 81 -6.32 -4.42 -0.69
N LEU A 82 -6.75 -4.90 0.48
CA LEU A 82 -7.37 -6.21 0.61
C LEU A 82 -8.68 -6.31 -0.18
N ALA A 83 -9.53 -5.28 -0.15
CA ALA A 83 -10.77 -5.25 -0.93
C ALA A 83 -10.51 -5.22 -2.44
N GLU A 84 -9.47 -4.51 -2.90
CA GLU A 84 -9.15 -4.38 -4.32
C GLU A 84 -8.39 -5.59 -4.88
N PHE A 85 -7.39 -6.11 -4.16
CA PHE A 85 -6.46 -7.12 -4.67
C PHE A 85 -6.65 -8.51 -4.04
N GLY A 86 -7.38 -8.60 -2.94
CA GLY A 86 -7.58 -9.83 -2.19
C GLY A 86 -6.28 -10.39 -1.59
N ILE A 87 -6.40 -11.58 -1.00
CA ILE A 87 -5.28 -12.32 -0.42
C ILE A 87 -4.27 -12.72 -1.51
N VAL A 88 -4.72 -13.04 -2.72
CA VAL A 88 -3.83 -13.46 -3.82
C VAL A 88 -2.95 -12.31 -4.30
N GLY A 89 -3.51 -11.12 -4.53
CA GLY A 89 -2.69 -9.97 -4.90
C GLY A 89 -1.76 -9.53 -3.76
N SER A 90 -2.25 -9.62 -2.51
CA SER A 90 -1.45 -9.32 -1.33
C SER A 90 -0.28 -10.29 -1.14
N SER A 91 -0.48 -11.57 -1.40
CA SER A 91 0.58 -12.58 -1.26
C SER A 91 1.70 -12.38 -2.28
N PHE A 92 1.40 -11.92 -3.50
CA PHE A 92 2.43 -11.57 -4.48
C PHE A 92 3.34 -10.44 -4.00
N LEU A 93 2.80 -9.41 -3.34
CA LEU A 93 3.62 -8.36 -2.73
C LEU A 93 4.54 -8.91 -1.64
N VAL A 94 4.00 -9.75 -0.76
CA VAL A 94 4.79 -10.38 0.32
C VAL A 94 5.89 -11.26 -0.27
N LEU A 95 5.56 -12.10 -1.25
CA LEU A 95 6.53 -12.95 -1.95
C LEU A 95 7.62 -12.13 -2.64
N MET A 96 7.28 -10.98 -3.22
CA MET A 96 8.25 -10.05 -3.80
C MET A 96 9.23 -9.54 -2.74
N PHE A 97 8.74 -9.07 -1.58
CA PHE A 97 9.61 -8.63 -0.48
C PHE A 97 10.51 -9.76 0.05
N ILE A 98 9.98 -10.97 0.18
CA ILE A 98 10.76 -12.15 0.56
C ILE A 98 11.86 -12.43 -0.48
N PHE A 99 11.52 -12.40 -1.76
CA PHE A 99 12.48 -12.62 -2.84
C PHE A 99 13.59 -11.57 -2.86
N LEU A 100 13.25 -10.29 -2.69
CA LEU A 100 14.21 -9.18 -2.66
C LEU A 100 15.14 -9.26 -1.44
N THR A 101 14.60 -9.69 -0.29
CA THR A 101 15.40 -9.97 0.91
C THR A 101 16.31 -11.16 0.68
N GLY A 102 15.86 -12.20 -0.02
CA GLY A 102 16.72 -13.30 -0.45
C GLY A 102 17.86 -12.84 -1.37
N LEU A 103 17.61 -11.83 -2.21
CA LEU A 103 18.62 -11.23 -3.08
C LEU A 103 19.67 -10.45 -2.28
N SER A 104 19.30 -9.80 -1.17
CA SER A 104 20.26 -9.09 -0.33
C SER A 104 21.35 -10.01 0.19
N TYR A 105 21.02 -11.28 0.50
CA TYR A 105 22.00 -12.28 0.94
C TYR A 105 23.13 -12.48 -0.09
N LYS A 106 22.81 -12.44 -1.38
CA LYS A 106 23.84 -12.51 -2.44
C LYS A 106 24.70 -11.25 -2.49
N VAL A 107 24.12 -10.08 -2.25
CA VAL A 107 24.87 -8.81 -2.17
C VAL A 107 25.82 -8.80 -0.97
N PHE A 108 25.38 -9.36 0.17
CA PHE A 108 26.24 -9.53 1.36
C PHE A 108 27.49 -10.38 1.10
N GLN A 109 27.45 -11.33 0.17
CA GLN A 109 28.62 -12.15 -0.19
C GLN A 109 29.67 -11.35 -0.96
N VAL A 110 29.29 -10.25 -1.61
CA VAL A 110 30.22 -9.38 -2.34
C VAL A 110 30.78 -8.31 -1.42
N SER A 111 29.91 -7.67 -0.63
CA SER A 111 30.32 -6.65 0.34
C SER A 111 29.28 -6.49 1.44
N ALA A 112 29.74 -6.52 2.69
CA ALA A 112 28.87 -6.36 3.86
C ALA A 112 28.21 -4.98 3.92
N SER A 113 28.95 -3.91 3.57
CA SER A 113 28.41 -2.54 3.57
C SER A 113 27.36 -2.33 2.47
N ALA A 114 27.58 -2.92 1.29
CA ALA A 114 26.63 -2.90 0.18
C ALA A 114 25.32 -3.63 0.54
N GLY A 115 25.42 -4.81 1.15
CA GLY A 115 24.25 -5.57 1.61
C GLY A 115 23.44 -4.81 2.67
N SER A 116 24.11 -4.17 3.63
CA SER A 116 23.46 -3.35 4.66
C SER A 116 22.73 -2.15 4.06
N LEU A 117 23.36 -1.39 3.16
CA LEU A 117 22.71 -0.25 2.49
C LEU A 117 21.49 -0.68 1.67
N TYR A 118 21.59 -1.82 0.98
CA TYR A 118 20.47 -2.39 0.23
C TYR A 118 19.29 -2.77 1.14
N LEU A 119 19.56 -3.41 2.30
CA LEU A 119 18.53 -3.72 3.28
C LEU A 119 17.90 -2.46 3.89
N VAL A 120 18.69 -1.43 4.19
CA VAL A 120 18.16 -0.15 4.68
C VAL A 120 17.24 0.48 3.64
N GLY A 121 17.63 0.47 2.36
CA GLY A 121 16.77 0.94 1.26
C GLY A 121 15.44 0.18 1.17
N LEU A 122 15.48 -1.15 1.25
CA LEU A 122 14.26 -1.98 1.30
C LEU A 122 13.39 -1.67 2.52
N ALA A 123 14.00 -1.47 3.70
CA ALA A 123 13.29 -1.15 4.93
C ALA A 123 12.60 0.22 4.86
N VAL A 124 13.28 1.23 4.30
CA VAL A 124 12.69 2.56 4.07
C VAL A 124 11.50 2.49 3.12
N ILE A 125 11.62 1.72 2.02
CA ILE A 125 10.52 1.52 1.08
C ILE A 125 9.35 0.79 1.74
N ALA A 126 9.62 -0.26 2.51
CA ALA A 126 8.58 -0.99 3.23
C ALA A 126 7.86 -0.11 4.27
N LEU A 127 8.62 0.69 5.04
CA LEU A 127 8.08 1.63 6.01
C LEU A 127 7.22 2.69 5.32
N HIS A 128 7.72 3.27 4.23
CA HIS A 128 6.97 4.27 3.49
C HIS A 128 5.69 3.69 2.92
N ASN A 129 5.75 2.46 2.39
CA ASN A 129 4.60 1.77 1.83
C ASN A 129 3.59 1.31 2.90
N PHE A 130 3.99 1.28 4.18
CA PHE A 130 3.12 1.03 5.32
C PHE A 130 2.30 2.27 5.72
N VAL A 131 2.89 3.45 5.54
CA VAL A 131 2.26 4.74 5.89
C VAL A 131 1.42 5.28 4.74
N ASP A 132 1.97 5.27 3.52
CA ASP A 132 1.30 5.70 2.30
C ASP A 132 1.42 4.57 1.30
N PHE A 133 0.30 4.04 0.79
CA PHE A 133 0.31 2.90 -0.14
C PHE A 133 0.83 3.30 -1.54
N ILE A 134 2.12 3.62 -1.63
CA ILE A 134 2.83 4.13 -2.81
C ILE A 134 2.67 3.18 -4.01
N PHE A 135 2.66 1.87 -3.78
CA PHE A 135 2.49 0.87 -4.83
C PHE A 135 1.09 0.85 -5.48
N SER A 136 0.16 1.70 -5.06
CA SER A 136 -1.08 1.94 -5.83
C SER A 136 -0.79 2.63 -7.17
N SER A 137 0.30 3.43 -7.26
CA SER A 137 0.65 4.13 -8.48
C SER A 137 1.70 3.38 -9.32
N PRO A 138 1.45 3.17 -10.63
CA PRO A 138 2.39 2.50 -11.54
C PRO A 138 3.76 3.18 -11.66
N SER A 139 3.87 4.50 -11.42
CA SER A 139 5.14 5.22 -11.57
C SER A 139 6.20 4.75 -10.57
N TYR A 140 5.80 4.45 -9.33
CA TYR A 140 6.71 3.98 -8.29
C TYR A 140 7.17 2.56 -8.52
N TRP A 141 6.33 1.71 -9.13
CA TRP A 141 6.74 0.40 -9.61
C TRP A 141 7.88 0.49 -10.60
N VAL A 142 7.77 1.39 -11.59
CA VAL A 142 8.82 1.59 -12.59
C VAL A 142 10.10 2.12 -11.95
N ALA A 143 10.00 3.10 -11.05
CA ALA A 143 11.16 3.64 -10.35
C ALA A 143 11.87 2.57 -9.50
N PHE A 144 11.09 1.78 -8.76
CA PHE A 144 11.59 0.70 -7.92
C PHE A 144 12.32 -0.36 -8.75
N TRP A 145 11.67 -0.96 -9.74
CA TRP A 145 12.29 -1.97 -10.61
C TRP A 145 13.47 -1.41 -11.41
N GLY A 146 13.37 -0.16 -11.87
CA GLY A 146 14.46 0.53 -12.54
C GLY A 146 15.70 0.64 -11.66
N SER A 147 15.55 1.12 -10.42
CA SER A 147 16.66 1.21 -9.47
C SER A 147 17.25 -0.16 -9.12
N LEU A 148 16.41 -1.19 -8.95
CA LEU A 148 16.84 -2.55 -8.63
C LEU A 148 17.72 -3.14 -9.75
N LEU A 149 17.30 -2.96 -11.01
CA LEU A 149 18.05 -3.43 -12.18
C LEU A 149 19.38 -2.70 -12.33
N LEU A 150 19.41 -1.39 -12.09
CA LEU A 150 20.64 -0.60 -12.12
C LEU A 150 21.63 -1.06 -11.06
N VAL A 151 21.17 -1.23 -9.82
CA VAL A 151 22.00 -1.74 -8.71
C VAL A 151 22.53 -3.15 -9.02
N SER A 152 21.68 -4.03 -9.54
CA SER A 152 22.08 -5.39 -9.92
C SER A 152 23.13 -5.38 -11.04
N LYS A 153 22.98 -4.53 -12.05
CA LYS A 153 23.95 -4.38 -13.14
C LYS A 153 25.28 -3.80 -12.66
N LEU A 154 25.23 -2.83 -11.73
CA LEU A 154 26.42 -2.24 -11.13
C LEU A 154 27.26 -3.30 -10.41
N PHE A 155 26.64 -4.12 -9.55
CA PHE A 155 27.34 -5.19 -8.85
C PHE A 155 27.91 -6.27 -9.79
N LEU A 156 27.20 -6.59 -10.87
CA LEU A 156 27.70 -7.53 -11.88
C LEU A 156 28.95 -7.01 -12.60
N LEU A 157 29.02 -5.70 -12.87
CA LEU A 157 30.17 -5.06 -13.51
C LEU A 157 31.36 -4.96 -12.55
N GLU A 158 31.11 -4.57 -11.31
CA GLU A 158 32.15 -4.48 -10.27
C GLU A 158 32.78 -5.85 -10.01
N GLY A 159 31.97 -6.90 -9.89
CA GLY A 159 32.48 -8.28 -9.75
C GLY A 159 33.32 -8.76 -10.93
N LYS A 160 32.97 -8.36 -12.17
CA LYS A 160 33.77 -8.68 -13.37
C LYS A 160 35.08 -7.91 -13.40
N SER A 161 35.08 -6.63 -13.03
CA SER A 161 36.27 -5.77 -12.99
C SER A 161 37.28 -6.26 -11.94
N LEU A 162 36.82 -6.65 -10.76
CA LEU A 162 37.66 -7.25 -9.71
C LEU A 162 38.30 -8.57 -10.16
N LYS A 163 37.58 -9.39 -10.94
CA LYS A 163 38.11 -10.65 -11.44
C LYS A 163 39.15 -10.45 -12.56
N ALA A 164 38.91 -9.49 -13.47
CA ALA A 164 39.85 -9.17 -14.55
C ALA A 164 41.20 -8.63 -14.01
N THR A 165 41.16 -7.77 -13.00
CA THR A 165 42.37 -7.24 -12.35
C THR A 165 43.16 -8.30 -11.57
N ALA A 166 42.50 -9.36 -11.08
CA ALA A 166 43.16 -10.48 -10.42
C ALA A 166 43.88 -11.41 -11.42
N ASP A 167 43.30 -11.64 -12.62
CA ASP A 167 43.90 -12.48 -13.67
C ASP A 167 45.10 -11.79 -14.38
N GLU A 168 45.13 -10.45 -14.45
CA GLU A 168 46.28 -9.71 -15.03
C GLU A 168 47.49 -9.62 -14.09
N GLY A 169 47.31 -9.91 -12.80
CA GLY A 169 48.35 -9.85 -11.76
C GLY A 169 49.04 -11.17 -11.43
N SER A 170 48.64 -12.30 -12.04
CA SER A 170 49.21 -13.64 -11.86
C SER A 170 50.07 -14.07 -13.04
#